data_AF-A0A2M8TCL9-F1
#
_entry.id   AF-A0A2M8TCL9-F1
#
_cell.length_a   1.000
_cell.length_b   1.000
_cell.length_c   1.000
_cell.angle_alpha   90.00
_cell.angle_beta   90.00
_cell.angle_gamma   90.00
#
_symmetry.space_group_name_H-M   'P 1'
#
loop_
_entity.id
_entity.type
_entity.pdbx_description
1 polymer ?
#
loop_
_entity_poly.entity_id
_entity_poly.type
_entity_poly.pdbx_seq_one_letter_code
_entity_poly.pdbx_strand_id
1 'polypeptide(L)'
;MSCKFDEKLLYAYVDKTIEPLEKIFVEEHLKYCEKCREEVEFIKLMDAKIKEGFSETHEPKNLDDFVDLILDNCMNEVDEDLNLSVQNYFKDMNAARKSLLECYSVMYKNPYNEALNKAVMFPVKETQKALKSYIDKKVPLIGKIKKLLKVG
;
A
#
# COMPACT_ATOMS: atom_id res chain seq x y z
N MET A 1 -21.72 -49.85 37.33
CA MET A 1 -22.70 -49.17 36.45
C MET A 1 -21.94 -48.33 35.44
N SER A 2 -22.14 -48.53 34.13
CA SER A 2 -21.59 -47.65 33.09
C SER A 2 -22.45 -46.40 33.01
N CYS A 3 -21.83 -45.24 33.14
CA CYS A 3 -22.51 -43.98 32.83
C CYS A 3 -22.70 -43.92 31.30
N LYS A 4 -23.83 -43.42 30.83
CA LYS A 4 -24.13 -43.18 29.40
C LYS A 4 -24.36 -41.68 29.13
N PHE A 5 -23.79 -40.83 29.98
CA PHE A 5 -23.88 -39.39 29.81
C PHE A 5 -23.07 -38.97 28.57
N ASP A 6 -23.51 -37.93 27.88
CA ASP A 6 -22.86 -37.51 26.65
C ASP A 6 -21.51 -36.86 26.95
N GLU A 7 -20.43 -37.53 26.51
CA GLU A 7 -19.05 -37.06 26.67
C GLU A 7 -18.86 -35.69 26.03
N LYS A 8 -19.58 -35.38 24.94
CA LYS A 8 -19.48 -34.07 24.26
C LYS A 8 -19.89 -32.91 25.18
N LEU A 9 -20.87 -33.13 26.05
CA LEU A 9 -21.30 -32.12 27.00
C LEU A 9 -20.25 -31.89 28.09
N LEU A 10 -19.46 -32.91 28.44
CA LEU A 10 -18.35 -32.77 29.39
C LEU A 10 -17.21 -31.93 28.80
N TYR A 11 -16.85 -32.16 27.53
CA TYR A 11 -15.87 -31.31 26.82
C TYR A 11 -16.36 -29.86 26.71
N ALA A 12 -17.59 -29.65 26.25
CA ALA A 12 -18.18 -28.30 26.14
C ALA A 12 -18.28 -27.59 27.50
N TYR A 13 -18.49 -28.34 28.58
CA TYR A 13 -18.47 -27.81 29.94
C TYR A 13 -17.07 -27.36 30.38
N VAL A 14 -16.02 -28.11 30.06
CA VAL A 14 -14.63 -27.72 30.35
C VAL A 14 -14.19 -26.50 29.52
N ASP A 15 -14.55 -26.48 28.23
CA ASP A 15 -14.27 -25.38 27.30
C ASP A 15 -15.11 -24.12 27.55
N LYS A 16 -16.09 -24.19 28.46
CA LYS A 16 -17.06 -23.13 28.76
C LYS A 16 -17.90 -22.69 27.54
N THR A 17 -18.10 -23.60 26.59
CA THR A 17 -18.90 -23.39 25.37
C THR A 17 -20.30 -24.01 25.45
N ILE A 18 -20.61 -24.68 26.56
CA ILE A 18 -21.91 -25.30 26.81
C ILE A 18 -23.05 -24.28 26.96
N GLU A 19 -24.24 -24.63 26.47
CA GLU A 19 -25.43 -23.79 26.62
C GLU A 19 -25.89 -23.68 28.09
N PRO A 20 -26.53 -22.57 28.50
CA PRO A 20 -26.94 -22.36 29.90
C PRO A 20 -27.86 -23.46 30.46
N LEU A 21 -28.75 -24.01 29.62
CA LEU A 21 -29.66 -25.08 30.03
C LEU A 21 -28.93 -26.41 30.21
N GLU A 22 -28.07 -26.77 29.26
CA GLU A 22 -27.26 -27.99 29.29
C GLU A 22 -26.27 -27.99 30.45
N LYS A 23 -25.73 -26.81 30.80
CA LYS A 23 -24.85 -26.63 31.95
C LYS A 23 -25.49 -27.08 33.26
N ILE A 24 -26.76 -26.76 33.49
CA ILE A 24 -27.49 -27.18 34.69
C ILE A 24 -27.58 -28.71 34.76
N PHE A 25 -27.85 -29.37 33.63
CA PHE A 25 -27.90 -30.83 33.57
C PHE A 25 -26.55 -31.48 33.86
N VAL A 26 -25.46 -30.92 33.32
CA VAL A 26 -24.10 -31.39 33.59
C VAL A 26 -23.75 -31.20 35.07
N GLU A 27 -24.04 -30.02 35.65
CA GLU A 27 -23.76 -29.73 37.06
C GLU A 27 -24.52 -30.65 38.02
N GLU A 28 -25.80 -30.92 37.74
CA GLU A 28 -26.56 -31.90 38.51
C GLU A 28 -26.01 -33.32 38.34
N HIS A 29 -25.63 -33.71 37.12
CA HIS A 29 -25.04 -35.03 36.86
C HIS A 29 -23.72 -35.24 37.62
N LEU A 30 -22.85 -34.23 37.62
CA LEU A 30 -21.54 -34.26 38.29
C LEU A 30 -21.64 -34.39 39.81
N LYS A 31 -22.77 -34.03 40.43
CA LYS A 31 -22.99 -34.25 41.87
C LYS A 31 -23.11 -35.73 42.22
N TYR A 32 -23.70 -36.52 41.32
CA TYR A 32 -24.06 -37.92 41.57
C TYR A 32 -23.19 -38.94 40.82
N CYS A 33 -22.50 -38.54 39.75
CA CYS A 33 -21.63 -39.43 38.97
C CYS A 33 -20.14 -39.16 39.23
N GLU A 34 -19.47 -40.09 39.91
CA GLU A 34 -18.02 -40.00 40.15
C GLU A 34 -17.21 -40.14 38.85
N LYS A 35 -17.62 -41.03 37.94
CA LYS A 35 -16.91 -41.28 36.66
C LYS A 35 -16.80 -40.02 35.80
N CYS A 36 -17.90 -39.32 35.60
CA CYS A 36 -17.90 -38.09 34.80
C CYS A 36 -17.15 -36.94 35.51
N ARG A 37 -17.02 -37.00 36.84
CA ARG A 37 -16.19 -36.04 37.59
C ARG A 37 -14.71 -36.29 37.34
N GLU A 38 -14.27 -37.54 37.41
CA GLU A 38 -12.90 -37.94 37.08
C GLU A 38 -12.54 -37.61 35.62
N GLU A 39 -13.46 -37.83 34.68
CA GLU A 39 -13.28 -37.46 33.27
C GLU A 39 -13.09 -35.96 33.09
N VAL A 40 -13.92 -35.12 33.74
CA VAL A 40 -13.78 -33.65 33.70
C VAL A 40 -12.45 -33.19 34.29
N GLU A 41 -11.99 -33.80 35.38
CA GLU A 41 -10.68 -33.50 35.97
C GLU A 41 -9.54 -33.89 35.03
N PHE A 42 -9.65 -35.04 34.38
CA PHE A 42 -8.67 -35.50 33.40
C PHE A 42 -8.56 -34.55 32.20
N ILE A 43 -9.69 -34.09 31.64
CA ILE A 43 -9.71 -33.13 30.53
C ILE A 43 -9.02 -31.81 30.95
N LYS A 44 -9.33 -31.29 32.15
CA LYS A 44 -8.67 -30.07 32.68
C LYS A 44 -7.16 -30.23 32.86
N LEU A 45 -6.71 -31.40 33.30
CA LEU A 45 -5.28 -31.70 33.45
C LEU A 45 -4.57 -31.77 32.09
N MET A 46 -5.21 -32.35 31.07
CA MET A 46 -4.70 -32.37 29.70
C MET A 46 -4.53 -30.94 29.16
N ASP A 47 -5.56 -30.09 29.32
CA ASP A 47 -5.51 -28.69 28.89
C ASP A 47 -4.41 -27.89 29.59
N ALA A 48 -4.20 -28.13 30.89
CA ALA A 48 -3.13 -27.48 31.65
C ALA A 48 -1.76 -27.87 31.11
N LYS A 49 -1.51 -29.18 30.89
CA LYS A 49 -0.24 -29.68 30.32
C LYS A 49 0.03 -29.17 28.91
N ILE A 50 -1.02 -29.07 28.09
CA ILE A 50 -0.94 -28.49 26.75
C ILE A 50 -0.49 -27.02 26.88
N LYS A 51 -1.17 -26.23 27.73
CA LYS A 51 -0.83 -24.82 27.95
C LYS A 51 0.59 -24.62 28.49
N GLU A 52 1.04 -25.47 29.40
CA GLU A 52 2.42 -25.47 29.90
C GLU A 52 3.41 -25.70 28.76
N GLY A 53 3.18 -26.71 27.91
CA GLY A 53 4.03 -27.01 26.76
C GLY A 53 4.09 -25.89 25.69
N PHE A 54 3.03 -25.09 25.55
CA PHE A 54 3.02 -23.95 24.62
C PHE A 54 3.48 -22.63 25.26
N SER A 55 3.50 -22.52 26.58
CA SER A 55 3.96 -21.30 27.29
C SER A 55 5.47 -21.06 27.18
N GLU A 56 6.24 -22.05 26.71
CA GLU A 56 7.68 -21.95 26.43
C GLU A 56 8.01 -21.51 24.99
N THR A 57 7.03 -21.02 24.21
CA THR A 57 7.36 -20.35 22.95
C THR A 57 7.96 -18.97 23.23
N HIS A 58 9.26 -18.97 23.55
CA HIS A 58 10.08 -17.79 23.34
C HIS A 58 9.95 -17.41 21.86
N GLU A 59 9.35 -16.26 21.57
CA GLU A 59 9.52 -15.61 20.28
C GLU A 59 11.02 -15.62 19.95
N PRO A 60 11.42 -16.18 18.79
CA PRO A 60 12.83 -16.25 18.45
C PRO A 60 13.36 -14.82 18.37
N LYS A 61 14.18 -14.42 19.35
CA LYS A 61 14.76 -13.07 19.50
C LYS A 61 15.49 -12.58 18.24
N ASN A 62 15.87 -13.49 17.35
CA ASN A 62 16.63 -13.22 16.14
C ASN A 62 15.75 -12.90 14.92
N LEU A 63 14.41 -13.01 15.04
CA LEU A 63 13.51 -12.71 13.92
C LEU A 63 13.45 -11.20 13.66
N ASP A 64 13.42 -10.41 14.72
CA ASP A 64 13.40 -8.94 14.64
C ASP A 64 14.69 -8.43 13.98
N ASP A 65 15.85 -8.93 14.41
CA ASP A 65 17.14 -8.60 13.79
C ASP A 65 17.18 -8.93 12.30
N PHE A 66 16.54 -10.04 11.88
CA PHE A 66 16.48 -10.45 10.48
C PHE A 66 15.54 -9.57 9.65
N VAL A 67 14.40 -9.16 10.24
CA VAL A 67 13.47 -8.22 9.61
C VAL A 67 14.12 -6.86 9.43
N ASP A 68 14.83 -6.35 10.44
CA ASP A 68 15.54 -5.07 10.38
C ASP A 68 16.63 -5.10 9.29
N LEU A 69 17.41 -6.19 9.19
CA LEU A 69 18.40 -6.38 8.13
C LEU A 69 17.80 -6.40 6.72
N ILE A 70 16.62 -7.00 6.54
CA ILE A 70 15.92 -7.01 5.25
C ILE A 70 15.44 -5.61 4.90
N LEU A 71 14.84 -4.91 5.86
CA LEU A 71 14.34 -3.55 5.65
C LEU A 71 15.48 -2.59 5.28
N ASP A 72 16.61 -2.66 5.98
CA ASP A 72 17.78 -1.84 5.69
C ASP A 72 18.33 -2.09 4.28
N ASN A 73 18.43 -3.35 3.85
CA ASN A 73 18.88 -3.67 2.49
C ASN A 73 17.90 -3.13 1.42
N CYS A 74 16.60 -3.30 1.61
CA CYS A 74 15.60 -2.79 0.67
C CYS A 74 15.63 -1.26 0.55
N MET A 75 15.84 -0.55 1.67
CA MET A 75 15.92 0.92 1.64
C MET A 75 17.19 1.41 0.95
N ASN A 76 18.33 0.77 1.21
CA ASN A 76 19.60 1.14 0.59
C ASN A 76 19.61 0.96 -0.94
N GLU A 77 19.01 -0.11 -1.46
CA GLU A 77 18.86 -0.33 -2.91
C GLU A 77 18.05 0.80 -3.57
N VAL A 78 16.97 1.25 -2.92
CA VAL A 78 16.12 2.34 -3.43
C VAL A 78 16.85 3.68 -3.43
N ASP A 79 17.66 3.96 -2.40
CA ASP A 79 18.42 5.20 -2.29
C ASP A 79 19.56 5.29 -3.32
N GLU A 80 20.22 4.17 -3.65
CA GLU A 80 21.24 4.14 -4.71
C GLU A 80 20.64 4.43 -6.10
N ASP A 81 19.51 3.81 -6.41
CA ASP A 81 18.80 4.02 -7.69
C ASP A 81 18.30 5.47 -7.84
N LEU A 82 17.76 6.05 -6.76
CA LEU A 82 17.30 7.43 -6.77
C LEU A 82 18.47 8.41 -6.99
N ASN A 83 19.61 8.16 -6.32
CA ASN A 83 20.81 8.98 -6.48
C ASN A 83 21.37 8.91 -7.90
N LEU A 84 21.43 7.72 -8.50
CA LEU A 84 21.85 7.53 -9.89
C LEU A 84 20.92 8.27 -10.87
N SER A 85 19.61 8.17 -10.67
CA SER A 85 18.61 8.86 -11.49
C SER A 85 18.76 10.39 -11.42
N VAL A 86 18.91 10.94 -10.22
CA VAL A 86 19.12 12.37 -9.99
C VAL A 86 20.43 12.86 -10.61
N GLN A 87 21.53 12.11 -10.46
CA GLN A 87 22.82 12.45 -11.07
C GLN A 87 22.73 12.48 -12.61
N ASN A 88 22.06 11.49 -13.22
CA ASN A 88 21.86 11.44 -14.66
C ASN A 88 21.03 12.63 -15.16
N TYR A 89 19.94 12.97 -14.45
CA TYR A 89 19.13 14.15 -14.77
C TYR A 89 19.95 15.45 -14.76
N PHE A 90 20.76 15.68 -13.72
CA PHE A 90 21.61 16.87 -13.65
C PHE A 90 22.67 16.90 -14.76
N LYS A 91 23.23 15.74 -15.12
CA LYS A 91 24.19 15.61 -16.22
C LYS A 91 23.56 15.98 -17.56
N ASP A 92 22.37 15.49 -17.84
CA ASP A 92 21.62 15.77 -19.07
C ASP A 92 21.23 17.25 -19.17
N MET A 93 20.75 17.84 -18.07
CA MET A 93 20.42 19.26 -18.00
C MET A 93 21.64 20.16 -18.25
N ASN A 94 22.81 19.78 -17.71
CA ASN A 94 24.05 20.50 -17.95
C ASN A 94 24.51 20.37 -19.41
N ALA A 95 24.38 19.20 -20.02
CA ALA A 95 24.67 18.99 -21.44
C ALA A 95 23.75 19.83 -22.33
N ALA A 96 22.43 19.81 -22.09
CA ALA A 96 21.46 20.61 -22.81
C ALA A 96 21.74 22.12 -22.69
N ARG A 97 22.06 22.59 -21.47
CA ARG A 97 22.45 23.99 -21.25
C ARG A 97 23.70 24.36 -22.05
N LYS A 98 24.72 23.49 -22.07
CA LYS A 98 25.95 23.73 -22.84
C LYS A 98 25.65 23.83 -24.33
N SER A 99 24.87 22.91 -24.88
CA SER A 99 24.45 22.95 -26.29
C SER A 99 23.63 24.20 -26.61
N LEU A 100 22.72 24.63 -25.73
CA LEU A 100 21.96 25.87 -25.92
C LEU A 100 22.88 27.11 -25.95
N LEU A 101 23.86 27.18 -25.05
CA LEU A 101 24.84 28.27 -25.03
C LEU A 101 25.70 28.29 -26.29
N GLU A 102 26.11 27.10 -26.78
CA GLU A 102 26.84 26.96 -28.04
C GLU A 102 25.99 27.44 -29.22
N CYS A 103 24.74 26.97 -29.35
CA CYS A 103 23.81 27.43 -30.37
C CYS A 103 23.59 28.95 -30.32
N TYR A 104 23.40 29.51 -29.12
CA TYR A 104 23.23 30.94 -28.93
C TYR A 104 24.48 31.72 -29.37
N SER A 105 25.67 31.22 -29.03
CA SER A 105 26.93 31.85 -29.42
C SER A 105 27.13 31.88 -30.94
N VAL A 106 26.72 30.81 -31.63
CA VAL A 106 26.76 30.70 -33.10
C VAL A 106 25.78 31.68 -33.72
N MET A 107 24.57 31.77 -33.18
CA MET A 107 23.55 32.72 -33.64
C MET A 107 24.02 34.17 -33.46
N TYR A 108 24.61 34.50 -32.31
CA TYR A 108 25.11 35.85 -32.03
C TYR A 108 26.27 36.26 -32.94
N LYS A 109 27.17 35.32 -33.27
CA LYS A 109 28.30 35.56 -34.18
C LYS A 109 27.92 35.50 -35.66
N ASN A 110 26.67 35.16 -36.00
CA ASN A 110 26.25 35.07 -37.39
C ASN A 110 26.04 36.48 -37.97
N PRO A 111 26.79 36.87 -39.02
CA PRO A 111 26.65 38.20 -39.64
C PRO A 111 25.27 38.44 -40.29
N TYR A 112 24.46 37.39 -40.47
CA TYR A 112 23.10 37.46 -40.99
C TYR A 112 22.02 37.27 -39.90
N ASN A 113 22.37 37.36 -38.61
CA ASN A 113 21.47 37.09 -37.49
C ASN A 113 20.17 37.91 -37.56
N GLU A 114 20.21 39.16 -38.02
CA GLU A 114 19.00 39.98 -38.16
C GLU A 114 18.06 39.50 -39.28
N ALA A 115 18.63 39.03 -40.40
CA ALA A 115 17.88 38.43 -41.50
C ALA A 115 17.31 37.07 -41.11
N LEU A 116 18.09 36.26 -40.39
CA LEU A 116 17.67 34.96 -39.86
C LEU A 116 16.56 35.13 -38.83
N ASN A 117 16.68 36.08 -37.90
CA ASN A 117 15.63 36.40 -36.94
C ASN A 117 14.36 36.88 -37.63
N LYS A 118 14.45 37.74 -38.66
CA LYS A 118 13.27 38.12 -39.45
C LYS A 118 12.63 36.92 -40.15
N ALA A 119 13.42 36.04 -40.75
CA ALA A 119 12.95 34.84 -41.44
C ALA A 119 12.31 33.80 -40.51
N VAL A 120 12.83 33.63 -39.28
CA VAL A 120 12.31 32.69 -38.28
C VAL A 120 11.13 33.28 -37.50
N MET A 121 11.18 34.56 -37.14
CA MET A 121 10.12 35.21 -36.36
C MET A 121 8.87 35.51 -37.20
N PHE A 122 8.98 35.66 -38.52
CA PHE A 122 7.82 35.84 -39.40
C PHE A 122 6.82 34.65 -39.34
N PRO A 123 7.23 33.39 -39.59
CA PRO A 123 6.31 32.25 -39.48
C PRO A 123 5.83 32.00 -38.05
N VAL A 124 6.63 32.29 -37.02
CA VAL A 124 6.18 32.22 -35.62
C VAL A 124 5.07 33.24 -35.34
N LYS A 125 5.19 34.48 -35.83
CA LYS A 125 4.13 35.49 -35.69
C LYS A 125 2.87 35.12 -36.45
N GLU A 126 2.99 34.57 -37.66
CA GLU A 126 1.83 34.14 -38.45
C GLU A 126 1.13 32.93 -37.82
N THR A 127 1.88 31.95 -37.29
CA THR A 127 1.29 30.83 -36.56
C THR A 127 0.63 31.28 -35.25
N GLN A 128 1.23 32.20 -34.50
CA GLN A 128 0.61 32.80 -33.31
C GLN A 128 -0.70 33.53 -33.64
N LYS A 129 -0.75 34.30 -34.73
CA LYS A 129 -1.99 34.96 -35.19
C LYS A 129 -3.07 33.95 -35.60
N ALA A 130 -2.69 32.90 -36.33
CA ALA A 130 -3.61 31.84 -36.74
C ALA A 130 -4.17 31.09 -35.51
N LEU A 131 -3.31 30.78 -34.54
CA LEU A 131 -3.70 30.15 -33.28
C LEU A 131 -4.64 31.04 -32.47
N LYS A 132 -4.34 32.35 -32.38
CA LYS A 132 -5.18 33.34 -31.70
C LYS A 132 -6.55 33.43 -32.36
N SER A 133 -6.62 33.53 -33.70
CA SER A 133 -7.87 33.52 -34.47
C SER A 133 -8.67 32.24 -34.27
N TYR A 134 -8.00 31.09 -34.17
CA TYR A 134 -8.64 29.81 -33.90
C TYR A 134 -9.24 29.75 -32.49
N ILE A 135 -8.48 30.21 -31.48
CA ILE A 135 -8.94 30.30 -30.09
C ILE A 135 -10.12 31.28 -29.99
N ASP A 136 -10.01 32.48 -30.59
CA ASP A 136 -11.06 33.50 -30.59
C ASP A 136 -12.35 33.01 -31.26
N LYS A 137 -12.26 32.10 -32.25
CA LYS A 137 -13.43 31.43 -32.86
C LYS A 137 -13.99 30.30 -32.00
N LYS A 138 -13.16 29.52 -31.30
CA LYS A 138 -13.59 28.37 -30.48
C LYS A 138 -14.11 28.76 -29.09
N VAL A 139 -13.55 29.78 -28.44
CA VAL A 139 -13.98 30.26 -27.12
C VAL A 139 -15.48 30.60 -27.06
N PRO A 140 -16.09 31.33 -28.03
CA PRO A 140 -17.52 31.60 -28.02
C PRO A 140 -18.38 30.35 -28.34
N LEU A 141 -17.87 29.38 -29.10
CA LEU A 141 -18.56 28.10 -29.33
C LEU A 141 -18.63 27.26 -28.04
N ILE A 142 -17.54 27.21 -27.28
CA ILE A 142 -17.50 26.52 -25.97
C ILE A 142 -18.46 27.22 -24.99
N GLY A 143 -18.53 28.56 -24.99
CA GLY A 143 -19.50 29.32 -24.20
C GLY A 143 -20.96 29.06 -24.58
N LYS A 144 -21.28 28.90 -25.88
CA LYS A 144 -22.62 28.53 -26.36
C LYS A 144 -22.99 27.10 -25.97
N ILE A 145 -22.08 26.15 -26.12
CA ILE A 145 -22.28 24.75 -25.72
C ILE A 145 -22.49 24.65 -24.21
N LYS A 146 -21.74 25.41 -23.40
CA LYS A 146 -21.88 25.44 -21.94
C LYS A 146 -23.20 26.07 -21.47
N LYS A 147 -23.78 27.00 -22.24
CA LYS A 147 -25.15 27.53 -22.01
C LYS A 147 -26.22 26.50 -22.39
N LEU A 148 -26.04 25.77 -23.48
CA LEU A 148 -26.95 24.69 -23.89
C LEU A 148 -26.96 23.53 -22.89
N LEU A 149 -25.81 23.18 -22.32
CA LEU A 149 -25.68 22.11 -21.31
C LEU A 149 -26.09 22.52 -19.88
N LYS A 150 -26.36 23.81 -19.62
CA LYS A 150 -26.85 24.31 -18.32
C LYS A 150 -28.38 24.47 -18.25
N VAL A 151 -29.10 24.14 -19.33
CA VAL A 151 -30.56 24.04 -19.34
C VAL A 151 -30.91 22.55 -19.34
N GLY A 152 -30.86 21.97 -18.14
CA GLY A 152 -31.12 20.56 -17.85
C GLY A 152 -31.05 20.37 -16.34
#